data_AF-A0A182T957-F1
#
_entry.id   AF-A0A182T957-F1
#
_cell.length_a   1.000
_cell.length_b   1.000
_cell.length_c   1.000
_cell.angle_alpha   90.00
_cell.angle_beta   90.00
_cell.angle_gamma   90.00
#
_symmetry.space_group_name_H-M   'P 1'
#
loop_
_entity.id
_entity.type
_entity.pdbx_description
1 polymer ?
#
loop_
_entity_poly.entity_id
_entity_poly.type
_entity_poly.pdbx_seq_one_letter_code
_entity_poly.pdbx_strand_id
1 'polypeptide(L)'
;MSLSQQSLSPDSAHDTDGPMSPTGLGGSGSNSTGGAGSKFPRSDSQRRTGHIHAEQKRRYNIKNGFDTLHSLIPQLQQNPNAKLSKAAMLQKGADYIKQLRSERTSANDQMDALRREIDQLNNSLNNLHTALPASGAPVSRQRTGRVKELYHHYVRQRTLENWKFWIFGLIFEPLLNSYNQTVSVASMDEMYRTSQLWVDQHCSLVELRPGKEWFFGVE
;
A
#
# COMPACT_ATOMS: atom_id res chain seq x y z
N MET A 1 22.65 -2.20 -2.25
CA MET A 1 23.01 -1.32 -3.38
C MET A 1 22.58 -2.00 -4.68
N SER A 2 21.47 -1.57 -5.27
CA SER A 2 21.24 -1.52 -6.72
C SER A 2 19.80 -1.03 -6.94
N LEU A 3 19.67 0.23 -7.35
CA LEU A 3 18.43 0.88 -7.76
C LEU A 3 18.46 0.93 -9.29
N SER A 4 17.53 0.23 -9.94
CA SER A 4 17.34 0.35 -11.38
C SER A 4 16.39 1.52 -11.66
N GLN A 5 16.99 2.65 -12.07
CA GLN A 5 16.30 3.74 -12.75
C GLN A 5 15.95 3.34 -14.18
N GLN A 6 14.78 3.73 -14.65
CA GLN A 6 14.49 3.79 -16.08
C GLN A 6 13.66 5.03 -16.39
N SER A 7 14.34 5.99 -17.03
CA SER A 7 13.75 7.10 -17.78
C SER A 7 13.28 6.62 -19.16
N LEU A 8 12.26 7.27 -19.73
CA LEU A 8 12.28 7.92 -21.06
C LEU A 8 10.88 8.41 -21.45
N SER A 9 10.80 9.70 -21.82
CA SER A 9 9.73 10.31 -22.65
C SER A 9 9.87 9.88 -24.12
N PRO A 10 8.85 10.08 -24.99
CA PRO A 10 8.64 11.34 -25.73
C PRO A 10 7.13 11.74 -25.82
N ASP A 11 6.73 13.01 -25.66
CA ASP A 11 6.70 14.16 -26.59
C ASP A 11 5.59 14.16 -27.68
N SER A 12 4.94 15.33 -27.82
CA SER A 12 3.96 15.82 -28.83
C SER A 12 2.52 15.27 -28.78
N ALA A 13 1.42 16.05 -28.83
CA ALA A 13 1.19 17.47 -29.07
C ALA A 13 -0.10 17.93 -28.35
N HIS A 14 -0.11 19.18 -27.90
CA HIS A 14 -1.15 19.82 -27.10
C HIS A 14 -1.72 21.00 -27.89
N ASP A 15 -2.95 20.88 -28.41
CA ASP A 15 -3.70 22.00 -28.97
C ASP A 15 -4.42 22.74 -27.83
N THR A 16 -3.86 23.90 -27.47
CA THR A 16 -4.49 24.89 -26.58
C THR A 16 -5.15 25.99 -27.40
N ASP A 17 -6.48 26.00 -27.43
CA ASP A 17 -7.24 27.22 -27.71
C ASP A 17 -7.30 28.07 -26.43
N GLY A 18 -6.50 29.13 -26.40
CA GLY A 18 -6.45 30.10 -25.32
C GLY A 18 -7.55 31.19 -25.43
N PRO A 19 -7.95 31.81 -24.30
CA PRO A 19 -9.01 32.81 -24.26
C PRO A 19 -8.47 34.21 -24.58
N MET A 20 -9.22 34.97 -25.38
CA MET A 20 -8.94 36.40 -25.60
C MET A 20 -9.86 37.25 -24.71
N SER A 21 -9.26 38.08 -23.88
CA SER A 21 -9.93 39.13 -23.09
C SER A 21 -9.04 40.38 -23.01
N PRO A 22 -9.64 41.55 -22.73
CA PRO A 22 -9.28 42.80 -23.39
C PRO A 22 -8.40 43.73 -22.53
N THR A 23 -7.61 44.59 -23.17
CA THR A 23 -7.00 45.80 -22.59
C THR A 23 -6.49 46.61 -23.78
N GLY A 24 -6.78 47.89 -24.01
CA GLY A 24 -7.24 48.98 -23.17
C GLY A 24 -6.33 50.16 -23.51
N LEU A 25 -6.87 51.34 -23.82
CA LEU A 25 -6.16 52.62 -23.73
C LEU A 25 -7.20 53.76 -23.78
N GLY A 26 -7.13 54.64 -22.79
CA GLY A 26 -8.04 55.75 -22.58
C GLY A 26 -7.76 56.96 -23.48
N GLY A 27 -8.65 57.95 -23.40
CA GLY A 27 -8.48 59.24 -24.04
C GLY A 27 -9.80 60.00 -24.16
N SER A 28 -10.01 60.93 -23.22
CA SER A 28 -11.09 61.91 -23.22
C SER A 28 -11.14 62.74 -24.50
N GLY A 29 -12.36 63.09 -24.91
CA GLY A 29 -12.73 64.40 -25.43
C GLY A 29 -12.14 64.85 -26.78
N SER A 30 -12.96 64.85 -27.82
CA SER A 30 -13.42 66.09 -28.47
C SER A 30 -14.10 65.77 -29.80
N ASN A 31 -15.32 66.25 -29.89
CA ASN A 31 -16.05 66.77 -31.05
C ASN A 31 -15.60 66.44 -32.49
N SER A 32 -16.64 66.22 -33.28
CA SER A 32 -16.88 66.74 -34.63
C SER A 32 -16.88 65.74 -35.79
N THR A 33 -17.97 65.87 -36.54
CA THR A 33 -18.11 65.70 -37.99
C THR A 33 -18.37 64.30 -38.54
N GLY A 34 -19.65 64.09 -38.88
CA GLY A 34 -20.03 63.77 -40.26
C GLY A 34 -19.63 62.39 -40.78
N GLY A 35 -20.45 61.39 -40.46
CA GLY A 35 -20.39 60.06 -41.08
C GLY A 35 -21.79 59.50 -41.29
N ALA A 36 -22.45 59.96 -42.35
CA ALA A 36 -23.67 59.35 -42.87
C ALA A 36 -23.34 57.96 -43.43
N GLY A 37 -23.42 56.94 -42.57
CA GLY A 37 -23.27 55.52 -42.90
C GLY A 37 -24.54 54.75 -42.52
N SER A 38 -25.53 54.80 -43.40
CA SER A 38 -26.68 53.89 -43.51
C SER A 38 -27.23 53.27 -42.21
N LYS A 39 -27.99 54.06 -41.43
CA LYS A 39 -29.00 53.51 -40.50
C LYS A 39 -30.20 53.00 -41.32
N PHE A 40 -30.03 51.95 -42.10
CA PHE A 40 -31.19 51.14 -42.48
C PHE A 40 -31.59 50.35 -41.23
N PRO A 41 -32.82 50.49 -40.72
CA PRO A 41 -33.28 49.58 -39.68
C PRO A 41 -33.14 48.18 -40.26
N ARG A 42 -32.30 47.31 -39.66
CA ARG A 42 -32.38 45.88 -39.93
C ARG A 42 -33.85 45.53 -39.92
N SER A 43 -34.40 45.06 -41.04
CA SER A 43 -35.82 44.75 -41.12
C SER A 43 -36.18 43.88 -39.92
N ASP A 44 -37.34 44.10 -39.31
CA ASP A 44 -37.74 43.33 -38.12
C ASP A 44 -37.68 41.81 -38.39
N SER A 45 -37.84 41.42 -39.66
CA SER A 45 -37.58 40.08 -40.18
C SER A 45 -36.14 39.58 -39.92
N GLN A 46 -35.09 40.36 -40.22
CA GLN A 46 -33.71 39.95 -40.00
C GLN A 46 -33.33 39.90 -38.52
N ARG A 47 -33.89 40.80 -37.70
CA ARG A 47 -33.75 40.73 -36.24
C ARG A 47 -34.42 39.47 -35.68
N ARG A 48 -35.63 39.15 -36.14
CA ARG A 48 -36.37 37.95 -35.77
C ARG A 48 -35.62 36.67 -36.15
N THR A 49 -35.08 36.60 -37.36
CA THR A 49 -34.29 35.45 -37.82
C THR A 49 -33.02 35.25 -36.98
N GLY A 50 -32.31 36.34 -36.65
CA GLY A 50 -31.16 36.28 -35.76
C GLY A 50 -31.52 35.75 -34.36
N HIS A 51 -32.64 36.19 -33.79
CA HIS A 51 -33.13 35.71 -32.51
C HIS A 51 -33.48 34.21 -32.54
N ILE A 52 -34.12 33.73 -33.61
CA ILE A 52 -34.44 32.31 -33.79
C ILE A 52 -33.15 31.45 -33.83
N HIS A 53 -32.14 31.86 -34.59
CA HIS A 53 -30.87 31.13 -34.66
C HIS A 53 -30.15 31.08 -33.31
N ALA A 54 -30.14 32.20 -32.58
CA ALA A 54 -29.54 32.26 -31.25
C ALA A 54 -30.25 31.30 -30.27
N GLU A 55 -31.58 31.26 -30.28
CA GLU A 55 -32.36 30.35 -29.42
C GLU A 55 -32.20 28.88 -29.85
N GLN A 56 -32.13 28.58 -31.15
CA GLN A 56 -31.82 27.23 -31.63
C GLN A 56 -30.45 26.76 -31.14
N LYS A 57 -29.41 27.60 -31.24
CA LYS A 57 -28.08 27.29 -30.71
C LYS A 57 -28.11 27.05 -29.20
N ARG A 58 -28.84 27.87 -28.45
CA ARG A 58 -29.03 27.68 -27.00
C ARG A 58 -29.70 26.34 -26.69
N ARG A 59 -30.77 25.98 -27.41
CA ARG A 59 -31.48 24.69 -27.25
C ARG A 59 -30.59 23.50 -27.58
N TYR A 60 -29.78 23.61 -28.63
CA TYR A 60 -28.82 22.58 -29.02
C TYR A 60 -27.79 22.35 -27.90
N ASN A 61 -27.20 23.42 -27.36
CA ASN A 61 -26.25 23.31 -26.24
C ASN A 61 -26.89 22.66 -25.00
N ILE A 62 -28.13 23.03 -24.67
CA ILE A 62 -28.87 22.41 -23.56
C ILE A 62 -29.08 20.92 -23.82
N LYS A 63 -29.49 20.54 -25.03
CA LYS A 63 -29.68 19.13 -25.40
C LYS A 63 -28.37 18.34 -25.23
N ASN A 64 -27.26 18.87 -25.74
CA ASN A 64 -25.95 18.26 -25.59
C ASN A 64 -25.57 18.06 -24.11
N GLY A 65 -25.88 19.03 -23.25
CA GLY A 65 -25.68 18.91 -21.80
C GLY A 65 -26.49 17.77 -21.17
N PHE A 66 -27.74 17.55 -21.60
CA PHE A 66 -28.55 16.41 -21.17
C PHE A 66 -27.98 15.08 -21.68
N ASP A 67 -27.49 15.03 -22.92
CA ASP A 67 -26.86 13.83 -23.48
C ASP A 67 -25.58 13.47 -22.71
N THR A 68 -24.76 14.46 -22.34
CA THR A 68 -23.61 14.27 -21.45
C THR A 68 -24.03 13.80 -20.05
N LEU A 69 -25.03 14.44 -19.44
CA LEU A 69 -25.54 14.03 -18.12
C LEU A 69 -26.02 12.58 -18.13
N HIS A 70 -26.74 12.17 -19.17
CA HIS A 70 -27.19 10.79 -19.34
C HIS A 70 -26.00 9.81 -19.38
N SER A 71 -24.93 10.17 -20.09
CA SER A 71 -23.73 9.34 -20.18
C SER A 71 -22.94 9.26 -18.87
N LEU A 72 -23.05 10.23 -17.97
CA LEU A 72 -22.32 10.24 -16.69
C LEU A 72 -23.01 9.45 -15.58
N ILE A 73 -24.30 9.14 -15.71
CA ILE A 73 -25.07 8.46 -14.67
C ILE A 73 -25.11 6.96 -14.99
N PRO A 74 -24.43 6.08 -14.21
CA PRO A 74 -24.32 4.65 -14.53
C PRO A 74 -25.68 3.93 -14.64
N GLN A 75 -26.64 4.33 -13.80
CA GLN A 75 -28.01 3.77 -13.81
C GLN A 75 -28.75 4.02 -15.14
N LEU A 76 -28.42 5.11 -15.84
CA LEU A 76 -29.04 5.46 -17.12
C LEU A 76 -28.32 4.80 -18.30
N GLN A 77 -27.01 4.56 -18.18
CA GLN A 77 -26.24 3.81 -19.17
C GLN A 77 -26.72 2.35 -19.31
N GLN A 78 -27.19 1.73 -18.22
CA GLN A 78 -27.69 0.35 -18.23
C GLN A 78 -28.94 0.15 -19.11
N ASN A 79 -29.72 1.21 -19.35
CA ASN A 79 -30.91 1.18 -20.19
C ASN A 79 -30.93 2.37 -21.15
N PRO A 80 -30.13 2.34 -22.24
CA PRO A 80 -29.97 3.48 -23.15
C PRO A 80 -31.26 3.83 -23.93
N ASN A 81 -32.22 2.90 -24.01
CA ASN A 81 -33.50 3.09 -24.70
C ASN A 81 -34.62 3.62 -23.77
N ALA A 82 -34.35 3.80 -22.47
CA ALA A 82 -35.34 4.30 -21.53
C ALA A 82 -35.60 5.80 -21.79
N LYS A 83 -36.80 6.13 -22.28
CA LYS A 83 -37.24 7.52 -22.46
C LYS A 83 -37.52 8.17 -21.10
N LEU A 84 -36.48 8.68 -20.44
CA LEU A 84 -36.60 9.40 -19.18
C LEU A 84 -36.94 10.87 -19.41
N SER A 85 -37.79 11.46 -18.56
CA SER A 85 -38.09 12.89 -18.65
C SER A 85 -36.90 13.74 -18.22
N LYS A 86 -36.81 14.99 -18.72
CA LYS A 86 -35.74 15.93 -18.32
C LYS A 86 -35.70 16.16 -16.82
N ALA A 87 -36.86 16.28 -16.18
CA ALA A 87 -36.97 16.44 -14.73
C ALA A 87 -36.42 15.22 -13.98
N ALA A 88 -36.77 14.01 -14.43
CA ALA A 88 -36.26 12.77 -13.84
C ALA A 88 -34.75 12.61 -14.03
N MET A 89 -34.19 13.04 -15.17
CA MET A 89 -32.74 13.01 -15.41
C MET A 89 -31.99 13.94 -14.45
N LEU A 90 -32.51 15.14 -14.22
CA LEU A 90 -31.94 16.07 -13.24
C LEU A 90 -31.99 15.51 -11.82
N GLN A 91 -33.12 14.87 -11.44
CA GLN A 91 -33.25 14.23 -10.14
C GLN A 91 -32.24 13.10 -9.95
N LYS A 92 -32.11 12.22 -10.95
CA LYS A 92 -31.10 11.15 -10.95
C LYS A 92 -29.67 11.69 -10.89
N GLY A 93 -29.39 12.80 -11.56
CA GLY A 93 -28.11 13.49 -11.45
C GLY A 93 -27.84 14.00 -10.04
N ALA A 94 -28.83 14.63 -9.41
CA ALA A 94 -28.69 15.11 -8.03
C ALA A 94 -28.48 13.97 -7.03
N ASP A 95 -29.20 12.86 -7.20
CA ASP A 95 -29.05 11.68 -6.35
C ASP A 95 -27.68 11.02 -6.55
N TYR A 96 -27.18 10.95 -7.79
CA TYR A 96 -25.84 10.43 -8.07
C TYR A 96 -24.74 11.30 -7.47
N ILE A 97 -24.88 12.64 -7.51
CA ILE A 97 -23.94 13.55 -6.81
C ILE A 97 -23.95 13.27 -5.29
N LYS A 98 -25.12 13.07 -4.67
CA LYS A 98 -25.20 12.73 -3.25
C LYS A 98 -24.51 11.39 -2.96
N GLN A 99 -24.72 10.39 -3.79
CA GLN A 99 -24.06 9.09 -3.69
C GLN A 99 -22.54 9.23 -3.77
N LEU A 100 -22.01 9.90 -4.80
CA LEU A 100 -20.57 10.13 -4.96
C LEU A 100 -19.96 10.89 -3.78
N ARG A 101 -20.68 11.86 -3.20
CA ARG A 101 -20.24 12.56 -1.99
C ARG A 101 -20.16 11.61 -0.79
N SER A 102 -21.15 10.74 -0.62
CA SER A 102 -21.17 9.73 0.43
C SER A 102 -20.03 8.72 0.28
N GLU A 103 -19.80 8.23 -0.94
CA GLU A 103 -18.70 7.30 -1.25
C GLU A 103 -17.34 7.94 -0.97
N ARG A 104 -17.15 9.20 -1.39
CA ARG A 104 -15.91 9.94 -1.09
C ARG A 104 -15.70 10.14 0.40
N THR A 105 -16.75 10.45 1.17
CA THR A 105 -16.64 10.54 2.63
C THR A 105 -16.25 9.20 3.23
N SER A 106 -16.91 8.10 2.84
CA SER A 106 -16.60 6.77 3.36
C SER A 106 -15.17 6.32 3.04
N ALA A 107 -14.69 6.60 1.83
CA ALA A 107 -13.31 6.33 1.45
C ALA A 107 -12.30 7.12 2.30
N ASN A 108 -12.58 8.41 2.54
CA ASN A 108 -11.75 9.24 3.43
C ASN A 108 -11.73 8.70 4.87
N ASP A 109 -12.88 8.30 5.41
CA ASP A 109 -12.97 7.74 6.76
C ASP A 109 -12.14 6.45 6.89
N GLN A 110 -12.14 5.60 5.85
CA GLN A 110 -11.30 4.39 5.80
C GLN A 110 -9.81 4.74 5.73
N MET A 111 -9.44 5.74 4.92
CA MET A 111 -8.06 6.22 4.86
C MET A 111 -7.58 6.73 6.23
N ASP A 112 -8.40 7.49 6.93
CA ASP A 112 -8.08 8.03 8.25
C ASP A 112 -8.03 6.93 9.33
N ALA A 113 -8.85 5.88 9.20
CA ALA A 113 -8.78 4.70 10.06
C ALA A 113 -7.45 3.94 9.89
N LEU A 114 -7.06 3.67 8.64
CA LEU A 114 -5.79 2.99 8.33
C LEU A 114 -4.58 3.82 8.79
N ARG A 115 -4.61 5.15 8.62
CA ARG A 115 -3.56 6.04 9.14
C ARG A 115 -3.42 5.92 10.66
N ARG A 116 -4.54 5.91 11.38
CA ARG A 116 -4.54 5.71 12.84
C ARG A 116 -3.98 4.35 13.24
N GLU A 117 -4.28 3.30 12.49
CA GLU A 117 -3.73 1.96 12.74
C GLU A 117 -2.21 1.93 12.54
N ILE A 118 -1.71 2.56 11.46
CA ILE A 118 -0.27 2.72 11.23
C ILE A 118 0.40 3.44 12.40
N ASP A 119 -0.18 4.55 12.87
CA ASP A 119 0.36 5.30 14.00
C ASP A 119 0.35 4.47 15.29
N GLN A 120 -0.71 3.69 15.54
CA GLN A 120 -0.78 2.79 16.70
C GLN A 120 0.29 1.70 16.64
N LEU A 121 0.48 1.07 15.49
CA LEU A 121 1.50 0.04 15.29
C LEU A 121 2.91 0.62 15.41
N ASN A 122 3.16 1.81 14.84
CA ASN A 122 4.44 2.51 14.97
C ASN A 122 4.73 2.88 16.43
N ASN A 123 3.73 3.34 17.18
CA ASN A 123 3.88 3.61 18.61
C ASN A 123 4.19 2.33 19.39
N SER A 124 3.51 1.21 19.09
CA SER A 124 3.80 -0.09 19.68
C SER A 124 5.23 -0.56 19.37
N LEU A 125 5.65 -0.44 18.11
CA LEU A 125 7.01 -0.76 17.65
C LEU A 125 8.06 0.09 18.37
N ASN A 126 7.83 1.40 18.46
CA ASN A 126 8.73 2.31 19.17
C ASN A 126 8.81 1.97 20.65
N ASN A 127 7.69 1.67 21.31
CA ASN A 127 7.68 1.22 22.70
C ASN A 127 8.52 -0.05 22.89
N LEU A 128 8.35 -1.04 22.01
CA LEU A 128 9.17 -2.26 22.02
C LEU A 128 10.65 -1.94 21.81
N HIS A 129 10.98 -1.08 20.84
CA HIS A 129 12.36 -0.66 20.59
C HIS A 129 12.97 0.06 21.81
N THR A 130 12.22 0.93 22.50
CA THR A 130 12.71 1.60 23.71
C THR A 130 12.85 0.65 24.91
N ALA A 131 12.06 -0.42 24.96
CA ALA A 131 12.17 -1.47 25.98
C ALA A 131 13.34 -2.42 25.73
N LEU A 132 13.89 -2.44 24.52
CA LEU A 132 15.09 -3.20 24.19
C LEU A 132 16.35 -2.43 24.63
N PRO A 133 17.33 -3.10 25.27
CA PRO A 133 18.64 -2.49 25.54
C PRO A 133 19.32 -2.04 24.25
N ALA A 134 20.21 -1.05 24.33
CA ALA A 134 20.99 -0.56 23.18
C ALA A 134 21.82 -1.65 22.46
N SER A 135 22.03 -2.83 23.07
CA SER A 135 22.66 -4.00 22.47
C SER A 135 21.68 -5.00 21.81
N GLY A 136 20.39 -4.67 21.73
CA GLY A 136 19.32 -5.64 21.48
C GLY A 136 19.01 -6.50 22.71
N ALA A 137 17.90 -7.24 22.69
CA ALA A 137 17.68 -8.29 23.68
C ALA A 137 18.84 -9.29 23.61
N PRO A 138 19.47 -9.68 24.73
CA PRO A 138 20.48 -10.73 24.72
C PRO A 138 19.82 -12.08 24.41
N VAL A 139 19.48 -12.30 23.15
CA VAL A 139 19.15 -13.60 22.59
C VAL A 139 20.48 -14.30 22.39
N SER A 140 20.94 -15.07 23.38
CA SER A 140 21.76 -16.28 23.13
C SER A 140 22.30 -16.91 24.41
N ARG A 141 22.68 -16.16 25.46
CA ARG A 141 23.49 -16.79 26.54
C ARG A 141 22.72 -17.41 27.71
N GLN A 142 21.54 -16.92 28.07
CA GLN A 142 20.75 -17.48 29.18
C GLN A 142 20.04 -18.79 28.81
N ARG A 143 19.68 -18.99 27.53
CA ARG A 143 18.91 -20.16 27.09
C ARG A 143 19.73 -21.46 27.09
N THR A 144 21.02 -21.39 26.75
CA THR A 144 21.93 -22.55 26.81
C THR A 144 22.08 -23.08 28.24
N GLY A 145 22.08 -22.19 29.25
CA GLY A 145 22.08 -22.56 30.66
C GLY A 145 20.83 -23.37 31.07
N ARG A 146 19.64 -22.90 30.66
CA ARG A 146 18.38 -23.59 31.01
C ARG A 146 18.25 -24.96 30.34
N VAL A 147 18.65 -25.08 29.08
CA VAL A 147 18.67 -26.37 28.37
C VAL A 147 19.63 -27.35 29.06
N LYS A 148 20.80 -26.86 29.49
CA LYS A 148 21.79 -27.65 30.22
C LYS A 148 21.24 -28.15 31.58
N GLU A 149 20.55 -27.30 32.34
CA GLU A 149 19.89 -27.71 33.59
C GLU A 149 18.84 -28.80 33.39
N LEU A 150 17.96 -28.63 32.39
CA LEU A 150 16.92 -29.61 32.06
C LEU A 150 17.54 -30.96 31.68
N TYR A 151 18.63 -30.93 30.93
CA TYR A 151 19.38 -32.13 30.56
C TYR A 151 19.97 -32.85 31.77
N HIS A 152 20.69 -32.15 32.64
CA HIS A 152 21.25 -32.76 33.85
C HIS A 152 20.17 -33.34 34.75
N HIS A 153 19.04 -32.65 34.90
CA HIS A 153 17.90 -33.17 35.64
C HIS A 153 17.34 -34.45 35.01
N TYR A 154 17.16 -34.47 33.68
CA TYR A 154 16.68 -35.65 32.96
C TYR A 154 17.63 -36.85 33.08
N VAL A 155 18.93 -36.63 32.85
CA VAL A 155 19.95 -37.70 33.00
C VAL A 155 19.96 -38.23 34.42
N ARG A 156 19.87 -37.37 35.43
CA ARG A 156 19.81 -37.79 36.84
C ARG A 156 18.61 -38.68 37.12
N GLN A 157 17.40 -38.26 36.72
CA GLN A 157 16.17 -39.03 36.92
C GLN A 157 16.25 -40.41 36.25
N ARG A 158 16.69 -40.45 34.98
CA ARG A 158 16.79 -41.69 34.21
C ARG A 158 17.91 -42.60 34.69
N THR A 159 18.98 -42.04 35.25
CA THR A 159 20.08 -42.81 35.87
C THR A 159 19.60 -43.54 37.13
N LEU A 160 18.69 -42.95 37.91
CA LEU A 160 18.10 -43.60 39.08
C LEU A 160 17.22 -44.80 38.68
N GLU A 161 16.53 -44.73 37.54
CA GLU A 161 15.77 -45.85 36.97
C GLU A 161 16.69 -46.92 36.36
N ASN A 162 17.73 -46.49 35.64
CA ASN A 162 18.68 -47.37 34.96
C ASN A 162 20.06 -46.72 34.91
N TRP A 163 21.00 -47.28 35.66
CA TRP A 163 22.36 -46.73 35.77
C TRP A 163 23.10 -46.68 34.42
N LYS A 164 22.78 -47.53 33.45
CA LYS A 164 23.38 -47.49 32.10
C LYS A 164 23.06 -46.20 31.36
N PHE A 165 21.98 -45.51 31.74
CA PHE A 165 21.62 -44.21 31.19
C PHE A 165 22.66 -43.14 31.52
N TRP A 166 23.41 -43.29 32.61
CA TRP A 166 24.50 -42.37 32.93
C TRP A 166 25.59 -42.35 31.85
N ILE A 167 25.96 -43.52 31.32
CA ILE A 167 26.91 -43.64 30.21
C ILE A 167 26.38 -42.95 28.95
N PHE A 168 25.08 -43.12 28.67
CA PHE A 168 24.43 -42.41 27.57
C PHE A 168 24.47 -40.89 27.78
N GLY A 169 24.27 -40.43 29.02
CA GLY A 169 24.44 -39.03 29.41
C GLY A 169 25.84 -38.49 29.10
N LEU A 170 26.89 -39.24 29.43
CA LEU A 170 28.26 -38.82 29.14
C LEU A 170 28.55 -38.67 27.64
N ILE A 171 28.00 -39.57 26.82
CA ILE A 171 28.17 -39.52 25.36
C ILE A 171 27.36 -38.38 24.74
N PHE A 172 26.16 -38.12 25.25
CA PHE A 172 25.25 -37.12 24.69
C PHE A 172 25.52 -35.69 25.17
N GLU A 173 26.20 -35.48 26.31
CA GLU A 173 26.46 -34.15 26.84
C GLU A 173 27.29 -33.26 25.89
N PRO A 174 28.39 -33.74 25.28
CA PRO A 174 29.14 -32.98 24.27
C PRO A 174 28.30 -32.66 23.03
N LEU A 175 27.47 -33.59 22.59
CA LEU A 175 26.57 -33.42 21.44
C LEU A 175 25.52 -32.35 21.73
N LEU A 176 24.90 -32.39 22.91
CA LEU A 176 23.94 -31.36 23.31
C LEU A 176 24.60 -29.98 23.36
N ASN A 177 25.81 -29.88 23.89
CA ASN A 177 26.53 -28.61 23.95
C ASN A 177 26.84 -28.07 22.55
N SER A 178 27.33 -28.91 21.63
CA SER A 178 27.59 -28.49 20.24
C SER A 178 26.30 -28.12 19.49
N TYR A 179 25.21 -28.85 19.68
CA TYR A 179 23.90 -28.53 19.11
C TYR A 179 23.43 -27.14 19.53
N ASN A 180 23.50 -26.84 20.83
CA ASN A 180 23.09 -25.54 21.37
C ASN A 180 23.97 -24.37 20.90
N GLN A 181 25.19 -24.64 20.45
CA GLN A 181 26.10 -23.62 19.90
C GLN A 181 25.94 -23.44 18.38
N THR A 182 25.55 -24.49 17.66
CA THR A 182 25.61 -24.54 16.19
C THR A 182 24.25 -24.29 15.54
N VAL A 183 23.15 -24.72 16.17
CA VAL A 183 21.82 -24.62 15.59
C VAL A 183 21.23 -23.24 15.83
N SER A 184 20.95 -22.53 14.74
CA SER A 184 20.33 -21.20 14.78
C SER A 184 18.85 -21.30 15.15
N VAL A 185 18.34 -20.27 15.82
CA VAL A 185 16.91 -20.14 16.17
C VAL A 185 16.34 -18.83 15.64
N ALA A 186 17.03 -18.19 14.70
CA ALA A 186 16.62 -16.92 14.10
C ALA A 186 15.37 -17.07 13.23
N SER A 187 15.17 -18.23 12.60
CA SER A 187 13.97 -18.57 11.85
C SER A 187 13.79 -20.09 11.78
N MET A 188 12.59 -20.56 11.42
CA MET A 188 12.30 -21.99 11.25
C MET A 188 13.17 -22.61 10.16
N ASP A 189 13.34 -21.92 9.03
CA ASP A 189 14.14 -22.38 7.90
C ASP A 189 15.63 -22.47 8.26
N GLU A 190 16.15 -21.47 8.97
CA GLU A 190 17.55 -21.46 9.40
C GLU A 190 17.82 -22.52 10.47
N MET A 191 16.86 -22.76 11.38
CA MET A 191 16.92 -23.86 12.35
C MET A 191 16.94 -25.23 11.66
N TYR A 192 16.08 -25.45 10.66
CA TYR A 192 16.06 -26.70 9.90
C TYR A 192 17.39 -26.91 9.17
N ARG A 193 17.87 -25.89 8.47
CA ARG A 193 19.13 -25.98 7.71
C ARG A 193 20.33 -26.21 8.61
N THR A 194 20.45 -25.47 9.71
CA THR A 194 21.59 -25.58 10.64
C THR A 194 21.54 -26.86 11.48
N SER A 195 20.34 -27.37 11.82
CA SER A 195 20.21 -28.66 12.48
C SER A 195 20.60 -29.83 11.57
N GLN A 196 20.20 -29.83 10.30
CA GLN A 196 20.66 -30.85 9.34
C GLN A 196 22.17 -30.82 9.18
N LEU A 197 22.76 -29.63 8.98
CA LEU A 197 24.21 -29.48 8.87
C LEU A 197 24.95 -29.99 10.13
N TRP A 198 24.41 -29.68 11.31
CA TRP A 198 24.98 -30.16 12.57
C TRP A 198 24.94 -31.69 12.68
N VAL A 199 23.83 -32.33 12.28
CA VAL A 199 23.72 -33.81 12.27
C VAL A 199 24.77 -34.41 11.33
N ASP A 200 24.91 -33.87 10.12
CA ASP A 200 25.87 -34.39 9.14
C ASP A 200 27.33 -34.28 9.64
N GLN A 201 27.65 -33.24 10.41
CA GLN A 201 28.99 -32.97 10.92
C GLN A 201 29.31 -33.71 12.23
N HIS A 202 28.38 -33.74 13.18
CA HIS A 202 28.63 -34.16 14.56
C HIS A 202 28.01 -35.51 14.93
N CYS A 203 27.10 -36.04 14.12
CA CYS A 203 26.49 -37.36 14.35
C CYS A 203 27.01 -38.44 13.38
N SER A 204 28.20 -38.25 12.81
CA SER A 204 28.83 -39.28 11.97
C SER A 204 29.23 -40.50 12.80
N LEU A 205 29.22 -41.69 12.20
CA LEU A 205 29.64 -42.94 12.88
C LEU A 205 31.10 -42.91 13.36
N VAL A 206 31.92 -42.03 12.80
CA VAL A 206 33.33 -41.85 13.19
C VAL A 206 33.43 -41.04 14.47
N GLU A 207 32.62 -39.98 14.60
CA GLU A 207 32.55 -39.11 15.80
C GLU A 207 31.81 -39.77 16.98
N LEU A 208 30.77 -40.56 16.70
CA LEU A 208 29.97 -41.26 17.72
C LEU A 208 30.64 -42.53 18.27
N ARG A 209 31.70 -43.02 17.61
CA ARG A 209 32.48 -44.14 18.13
C ARG A 209 33.36 -43.62 19.27
N PRO A 210 33.37 -44.25 20.44
CA PRO A 210 34.34 -43.91 21.48
C PRO A 210 35.76 -44.09 20.90
N GLY A 211 36.41 -42.99 20.54
CA GLY A 211 37.84 -42.97 20.26
C GLY A 211 38.59 -43.43 21.50
N LYS A 212 39.74 -44.08 21.31
CA LYS A 212 40.55 -44.67 22.38
C LYS A 212 41.05 -43.66 23.45
N GLU A 213 40.69 -42.40 23.35
CA GLU A 213 41.12 -41.31 24.23
C GLU A 213 40.14 -41.03 25.39
N TRP A 214 38.89 -41.53 25.32
CA TRP A 214 37.92 -41.36 26.43
C TRP A 214 38.28 -42.16 27.70
N PHE A 215 39.22 -43.10 27.63
CA PHE A 215 39.59 -43.99 28.73
C PHE A 215 40.93 -43.65 29.42
N PHE A 216 41.65 -42.60 29.00
CA PHE A 216 42.95 -42.23 29.60
C PHE A 216 42.89 -41.07 30.62
N GLY A 217 41.69 -40.63 31.01
CA GLY A 217 41.51 -39.51 31.95
C GLY A 217 41.10 -39.91 33.37
N VAL A 218 41.26 -41.17 33.77
CA VAL A 218 41.07 -41.60 35.17
C VAL A 218 42.43 -41.93 35.77
N GLU A 219 43.10 -40.90 36.29
CA GLU A 219 44.10 -41.00 37.35
C GLU A 219 43.85 -39.87 38.36
#